data_AF-A0A0V0GTE6-F1
#
_entry.id   AF-A0A0V0GTE6-F1
#
_cell.length_a   1.000
_cell.length_b   1.000
_cell.length_c   1.000
_cell.angle_alpha   90.00
_cell.angle_beta   90.00
_cell.angle_gamma   90.00
#
_symmetry.space_group_name_H-M   'P 1'
#
loop_
_entity.id
_entity.type
_entity.pdbx_description
1 polymer ?
#
loop_
_entity_poly.entity_id
_entity_poly.type
_entity_poly.pdbx_seq_one_letter_code
_entity_poly.pdbx_strand_id
1 'polypeptide(L)' 'MVTKMKIALVLMTILAVLPGNIVAVDHIVGDTMGWTIPSGGATTYANWASGRTFRVGDTLGMYVFNTSFSYTW' A
#
# COMPACT_ATOMS: atom_id res chain seq x y z
N MET A 1 32.61 30.16 -11.11
CA MET A 1 32.14 29.53 -9.84
C MET A 1 30.63 29.65 -9.64
N VAL A 2 30.01 30.80 -9.95
CA VAL A 2 28.56 31.06 -9.73
C VAL A 2 27.61 30.13 -10.51
N THR A 3 27.94 29.79 -11.77
CA THR A 3 27.08 28.94 -12.62
C THR A 3 26.97 27.50 -12.11
N LYS A 4 28.08 26.93 -11.62
CA LYS A 4 28.09 25.59 -11.00
C LYS A 4 27.22 25.55 -9.74
N MET A 5 27.24 26.62 -8.96
CA MET A 5 26.47 26.77 -7.72
C MET A 5 24.97 26.93 -7.99
N LYS A 6 24.59 27.66 -9.05
CA LYS A 6 23.20 27.75 -9.52
C LYS A 6 22.67 26.41 -10.03
N ILE A 7 23.48 25.67 -10.81
CA ILE A 7 23.10 24.32 -11.28
C ILE A 7 22.91 23.36 -10.10
N ALA A 8 23.81 23.41 -9.11
CA ALA A 8 23.68 22.59 -7.90
C ALA A 8 22.40 22.91 -7.10
N LEU A 9 22.05 24.19 -7.00
CA LEU A 9 20.83 24.62 -6.30
C LEU A 9 19.57 24.15 -7.04
N VAL A 10 19.54 24.26 -8.37
CA VAL A 10 18.42 23.78 -9.20
C VAL A 10 18.26 22.27 -9.08
N LEU A 11 19.37 21.51 -9.10
CA LEU A 11 19.34 20.07 -8.89
C LEU A 11 18.78 19.69 -7.50
N MET A 12 19.23 20.34 -6.42
CA MET A 12 18.68 20.07 -5.09
C MET A 12 17.19 20.38 -4.98
N THR A 13 16.71 21.45 -5.62
CA THR A 13 15.27 21.76 -5.64
C THR A 13 14.46 20.69 -6.38
N ILE A 14 14.99 20.10 -7.46
CA ILE A 14 14.31 19.03 -8.21
C ILE A 14 14.24 17.75 -7.37
N LEU A 15 15.31 17.40 -6.64
CA LEU A 15 15.31 16.24 -5.73
C LEU A 15 14.37 16.43 -4.53
N ALA A 16 14.27 17.65 -3.98
CA ALA A 16 13.41 17.94 -2.84
C ALA A 16 11.91 17.95 -3.18
N VAL A 17 11.57 18.10 -4.46
CA VAL A 17 10.18 18.19 -4.95
C VAL A 17 9.63 16.84 -5.40
N LEU A 18 10.41 15.75 -5.36
CA LEU A 18 9.85 14.40 -5.50
C LEU A 18 8.89 14.16 -4.32
N PRO A 19 7.56 14.30 -4.51
CA PRO A 19 6.65 13.94 -3.46
C PRO A 19 6.76 12.42 -3.40
N GLY A 20 7.23 11.89 -2.27
CA GLY A 20 7.03 10.47 -1.98
C GLY A 20 5.53 10.26 -2.05
N ASN A 21 5.06 9.63 -3.13
CA ASN A 21 3.65 9.38 -3.35
C ASN A 21 3.17 8.42 -2.25
N ILE A 22 2.66 8.97 -1.15
CA ILE A 22 1.94 8.21 -0.13
C ILE A 22 0.56 7.93 -0.72
N VAL A 23 0.51 6.92 -1.58
CA VAL A 23 -0.75 6.38 -2.10
C VAL A 23 -1.21 5.32 -1.11
N ALA A 24 -2.39 5.52 -0.54
CA ALA A 24 -3.08 4.50 0.23
C ALA A 24 -3.28 3.26 -0.66
N VAL A 25 -2.96 2.08 -0.13
CA VAL A 25 -3.13 0.81 -0.82
C VAL A 25 -4.25 0.01 -0.17
N ASP A 26 -5.12 -0.56 -1.00
CA ASP A 26 -6.13 -1.53 -0.57
C ASP A 26 -5.53 -2.94 -0.62
N HIS A 27 -5.34 -3.55 0.54
CA HIS A 27 -4.85 -4.92 0.67
C HIS A 27 -6.03 -5.87 0.85
N ILE A 28 -6.22 -6.78 -0.11
CA ILE A 28 -7.26 -7.82 -0.02
C ILE A 28 -6.78 -8.94 0.89
N VAL A 29 -7.43 -9.11 2.03
CA VAL A 29 -7.04 -10.15 2.99
C VAL A 29 -7.34 -11.55 2.46
N GLY A 30 -6.35 -12.42 2.54
CA GLY A 30 -6.44 -13.78 2.01
C GLY A 30 -6.39 -13.85 0.48
N ASP A 31 -6.13 -12.74 -0.21
CA ASP A 31 -6.14 -12.67 -1.67
C ASP A 31 -7.47 -13.21 -2.24
N THR A 32 -7.42 -14.16 -3.17
CA THR A 32 -8.61 -14.79 -3.76
C THR A 32 -9.34 -15.72 -2.80
N MET A 33 -8.70 -16.15 -1.70
CA MET A 33 -9.35 -16.93 -0.64
C MET A 33 -10.32 -16.08 0.19
N GLY A 34 -10.06 -14.77 0.28
CA GLY A 34 -10.82 -13.84 1.10
C GLY A 34 -10.67 -14.07 2.61
N TRP A 35 -11.56 -13.43 3.38
CA TRP A 35 -11.61 -13.55 4.84
C TRP A 35 -12.58 -14.67 5.26
N THR A 36 -12.07 -15.90 5.36
CA THR A 36 -12.81 -17.12 5.73
C THR A 36 -12.17 -17.84 6.93
N ILE A 37 -12.68 -19.01 7.31
CA ILE A 37 -12.02 -19.90 8.28
C ILE A 37 -11.14 -20.87 7.48
N PRO A 38 -9.81 -20.63 7.37
CA PRO A 38 -8.94 -21.47 6.56
C PRO A 38 -8.69 -22.82 7.26
N SER A 39 -8.54 -23.88 6.47
CA SER A 39 -8.15 -25.21 6.96
C SER A 39 -6.76 -25.21 7.63
N GLY A 40 -5.87 -24.30 7.21
CA GLY A 40 -4.57 -24.06 7.81
C GLY A 40 -4.60 -23.27 9.12
N GLY A 41 -5.77 -22.76 9.54
CA GLY A 41 -5.90 -21.96 10.75
C GLY A 41 -5.19 -20.61 10.67
N ALA A 42 -4.77 -20.07 11.82
CA ALA A 42 -4.23 -18.72 11.94
C ALA A 42 -2.95 -18.47 11.12
N THR A 43 -2.16 -19.52 10.82
CA THR A 43 -0.93 -19.40 10.03
C THR A 43 -1.19 -18.98 8.60
N THR A 44 -2.37 -19.25 8.04
CA THR A 44 -2.73 -18.79 6.69
C THR A 44 -2.70 -17.26 6.59
N TYR A 45 -3.27 -16.56 7.56
CA TYR A 45 -3.26 -15.09 7.58
C TYR A 45 -1.91 -14.51 8.01
N ALA A 46 -1.17 -15.20 8.86
CA ALA A 46 0.20 -14.81 9.21
C ALA A 46 1.13 -14.83 7.98
N ASN A 47 1.04 -15.89 7.17
CA ASN A 47 1.81 -16.01 5.92
C ASN A 47 1.38 -14.98 4.88
N TRP A 48 0.07 -14.68 4.80
CA TRP A 48 -0.43 -13.61 3.95
C TRP A 48 0.12 -12.25 4.39
N ALA A 49 0.14 -11.96 5.69
CA ALA A 49 0.63 -10.70 6.22
C ALA A 49 2.16 -10.56 6.09
N SER A 50 2.93 -11.64 6.18
CA SER A 50 4.40 -11.59 6.16
C SER A 50 4.98 -11.10 4.83
N GLY A 51 4.23 -11.20 3.73
CA GLY A 51 4.64 -10.70 2.42
C GLY A 51 4.25 -9.25 2.14
N ARG A 52 3.67 -8.52 3.11
CA ARG A 52 3.05 -7.21 2.90
C ARG A 52 3.64 -6.14 3.82
N THR A 53 3.63 -4.89 3.35
CA THR A 53 3.97 -3.71 4.14
C THR A 53 2.74 -2.83 4.26
N PHE A 54 2.27 -2.64 5.49
CA PHE A 54 1.13 -1.77 5.77
C PHE A 54 1.62 -0.38 6.18
N ARG A 55 1.04 0.65 5.58
CA ARG A 55 1.31 2.05 5.88
C ARG A 55 0.06 2.71 6.43
N VAL A 56 0.24 3.80 7.18
CA VAL A 56 -0.90 4.60 7.65
C VAL A 56 -1.65 5.14 6.42
N GLY A 57 -2.95 4.90 6.38
CA GLY A 57 -3.81 5.24 5.25
C GLY A 57 -4.17 4.04 4.36
N ASP A 58 -3.48 2.90 4.48
CA ASP A 58 -3.85 1.67 3.79
C ASP A 58 -5.15 1.08 4.35
N THR A 59 -5.91 0.40 3.50
CA THR A 59 -7.13 -0.32 3.88
C THR A 59 -6.92 -1.82 3.84
N LEU A 60 -7.46 -2.55 4.82
CA LEU A 60 -7.59 -4.01 4.77
C LEU A 60 -9.00 -4.37 4.29
N GLY A 61 -9.11 -4.76 3.03
CA GLY A 61 -10.37 -5.11 2.38
C GLY A 61 -10.65 -6.61 2.37
N MET A 62 -11.92 -6.96 2.13
CA MET A 62 -12.35 -8.35 1.92
C MET A 62 -12.64 -8.59 0.44
N TYR A 63 -12.19 -9.72 -0.10
CA TYR A 63 -12.61 -10.17 -1.42
C TYR A 63 -14.06 -10.66 -1.35
N VAL A 64 -14.97 -9.99 -2.06
CA VAL A 64 -16.40 -10.35 -2.11
C VAL A 64 -16.72 -10.96 -3.48
N PHE A 65 -17.04 -12.26 -3.51
CA PHE A 65 -17.67 -12.88 -4.67
C PHE A 65 -19.15 -12.50 -4.71
N ASN A 66 -19.55 -11.59 -5.61
CA ASN A 66 -20.95 -11.29 -5.96
C ASN A 66 -21.96 -11.38 -4.79
N THR A 67 -21.84 -10.47 -3.84
CA THR A 67 -22.99 -10.06 -3.02
C THR A 67 -22.95 -8.55 -2.98
N SER A 68 -24.04 -7.91 -3.37
CA SER A 68 -24.23 -6.46 -3.47
C SER A 68 -24.01 -5.76 -2.12
N PHE A 69 -22.77 -5.67 -1.66
CA PHE A 69 -22.37 -4.86 -0.53
C PHE A 69 -21.52 -3.72 -1.07
N SER A 70 -22.18 -2.57 -1.24
CA SER A 70 -21.50 -1.30 -1.43
C SER A 70 -20.84 -0.93 -0.11
N TYR A 71 -19.51 -1.09 -0.02
CA TYR A 71 -18.75 -0.54 1.11
C TYR A 71 -18.59 0.97 0.86
N THR A 72 -19.45 1.77 1.45
CA THR A 72 -19.23 3.21 1.63
C THR A 72 -18.45 3.40 2.92
N TRP A 73 -17.21 3.85 2.82
CA TRP A 73 -16.47 4.42 3.94
C TRP A 73 -16.89 5.87 4.16
#